data_AF-A0KWT6-F1
#
_entry.id   AF-A0KWT6-F1
#
_cell.length_a   1.000
_cell.length_b   1.000
_cell.length_c   1.000
_cell.angle_alpha   90.00
_cell.angle_beta   90.00
_cell.angle_gamma   90.00
#
_symmetry.space_group_name_H-M   'P 1'
#
loop_
_entity.id
_entity.type
_entity.pdbx_description
1 polymer ?
#
loop_
_entity_poly.entity_id
_entity_poly.type
_entity_poly.pdbx_seq_one_letter_code
_entity_poly.pdbx_strand_id
1 'polypeptide(L)' 'MIRFKIKELIAEKEFKERRKITLQEVADSTGVNRTALSKMMNPSYEYSTTTKAIDSLCHYFGCKVEDVITHVSD' A
#
# COMPACT_ATOMS: atom_id res chain seq x y z
N MET A 1 -2.07 15.73 -6.47
CA MET A 1 -2.11 15.00 -5.17
C MET A 1 -1.41 13.65 -5.28
N ILE A 2 -0.76 13.16 -4.22
CA ILE A 2 -0.18 11.80 -4.20
C ILE A 2 -1.31 10.80 -3.89
N ARG A 3 -1.46 9.79 -4.73
CA ARG A 3 -2.40 8.68 -4.55
C ARG A 3 -1.62 7.39 -4.26
N PHE A 4 -2.08 6.61 -3.29
CA PHE A 4 -1.53 5.30 -3.00
C PHE A 4 -2.34 4.20 -3.71
N LYS A 5 -1.65 3.22 -4.30
CA LYS A 5 -2.26 2.08 -5.02
C LYS A 5 -2.27 0.80 -4.18
N ILE A 6 -2.33 0.91 -2.86
CA ILE A 6 -2.26 -0.25 -1.93
C ILE A 6 -3.36 -1.28 -2.22
N LYS A 7 -4.56 -0.83 -2.59
CA LYS A 7 -5.68 -1.73 -2.92
C LYS A 7 -5.41 -2.58 -4.16
N GLU A 8 -4.75 -2.00 -5.16
CA GLU A 8 -4.39 -2.68 -6.41
C GLU A 8 -3.27 -3.69 -6.14
N LEU A 9 -2.26 -3.30 -5.36
CA LEU A 9 -1.16 -4.19 -4.96
C LEU A 9 -1.62 -5.39 -4.13
N ILE A 10 -2.56 -5.18 -3.20
CA ILE A 10 -3.18 -6.28 -2.44
C ILE A 10 -3.90 -7.23 -3.39
N ALA A 11 -4.76 -6.72 -4.28
CA ALA A 11 -5.51 -7.56 -5.22
C ALA A 11 -4.58 -8.35 -6.16
N GLU A 12 -3.50 -7.74 -6.64
CA GLU A 12 -2.52 -8.42 -7.49
C GLU A 12 -1.79 -9.54 -6.72
N LYS A 13 -1.40 -9.28 -5.47
CA LYS A 13 -0.77 -10.29 -4.61
C LYS A 13 -1.73 -11.43 -4.27
N GLU A 14 -2.99 -11.13 -3.96
CA GLU A 14 -4.06 -12.12 -3.74
C GLU A 14 -4.23 -13.04 -4.95
N PHE A 15 -4.21 -12.46 -6.14
CA PHE A 15 -4.32 -13.20 -7.40
C PHE A 15 -3.08 -14.10 -7.64
N LYS A 16 -1.87 -13.55 -7.45
CA LYS A 16 -0.60 -14.28 -7.62
C LYS A 16 -0.45 -15.44 -6.63
N GLU A 17 -0.80 -15.23 -5.37
CA GLU A 17 -0.67 -16.24 -4.30
C GLU A 17 -1.89 -17.17 -4.18
N ARG A 18 -2.98 -16.89 -4.91
CA ARG A 18 -4.27 -17.61 -4.81
C ARG A 18 -4.79 -17.74 -3.37
N ARG A 19 -4.54 -16.71 -2.55
CA ARG A 19 -4.98 -16.62 -1.16
C ARG A 19 -5.45 -15.22 -0.84
N LYS A 20 -6.34 -15.11 0.14
CA LYS A 20 -6.82 -13.82 0.63
C LYS A 20 -5.73 -13.14 1.47
N ILE A 21 -5.37 -11.93 1.11
CA ILE A 21 -4.40 -11.10 1.84
C ILE A 21 -5.20 -10.10 2.66
N THR A 22 -5.10 -10.20 3.99
CA THR A 22 -5.81 -9.28 4.87
C THR A 22 -4.98 -8.03 5.12
N LEU A 23 -5.66 -6.89 5.36
CA LEU A 23 -4.98 -5.67 5.82
C LEU A 23 -4.17 -5.87 7.10
N GLN A 24 -4.58 -6.81 7.96
CA GLN A 24 -3.86 -7.15 9.17
C GLN A 24 -2.51 -7.80 8.87
N GLU A 25 -2.46 -8.72 7.90
CA GLU A 25 -1.23 -9.37 7.47
C GLU A 25 -0.25 -8.38 6.84
N VAL A 26 -0.75 -7.47 6.02
CA VAL A 26 0.08 -6.40 5.44
C VAL A 26 0.63 -5.51 6.55
N ALA A 27 -0.20 -5.13 7.53
CA ALA A 27 0.22 -4.31 8.65
C ALA A 27 1.33 -4.98 9.48
N ASP A 28 1.16 -6.28 9.77
CA ASP A 28 2.11 -7.08 10.52
C ASP A 28 3.45 -7.24 9.77
N SER A 29 3.37 -7.56 8.47
CA SER A 29 4.55 -7.81 7.64
C SER A 29 5.34 -6.54 7.31
N THR A 30 4.66 -5.40 7.17
CA THR A 30 5.29 -4.12 6.78
C THR A 30 5.66 -3.25 7.99
N GLY A 31 5.11 -3.56 9.16
CA GLY A 31 5.17 -2.70 10.36
C GLY A 31 4.35 -1.41 10.24
N VAL A 32 3.54 -1.26 9.18
CA VAL A 32 2.66 -0.09 8.98
C VAL A 32 1.36 -0.33 9.72
N ASN A 33 0.89 0.66 10.49
CA ASN A 33 -0.36 0.53 11.24
C ASN A 33 -1.55 0.28 10.29
N ARG A 34 -2.41 -0.68 10.61
CA ARG A 34 -3.62 -0.99 9.85
C ARG A 34 -4.48 0.25 9.54
N THR A 35 -4.64 1.16 10.50
CA THR A 35 -5.41 2.39 10.30
C THR A 35 -4.73 3.33 9.29
N ALA A 36 -3.40 3.35 9.25
CA ALA A 36 -2.65 4.10 8.25
C ALA A 36 -2.87 3.50 6.85
N LEU A 37 -2.78 2.17 6.69
CA LEU A 37 -3.09 1.49 5.44
C LEU A 37 -4.52 1.78 4.96
N SER A 38 -5.51 1.73 5.85
CA SER A 38 -6.89 2.07 5.51
C SER A 38 -7.05 3.53 5.02
N LYS A 39 -6.32 4.47 5.63
CA LYS A 39 -6.32 5.88 5.17
C LYS A 39 -5.62 6.04 3.82
N MET A 40 -4.46 5.39 3.62
CA MET A 40 -3.75 5.40 2.34
C MET A 40 -4.59 4.83 1.19
N MET A 41 -5.37 3.78 1.45
CA MET A 41 -6.26 3.17 0.45
C MET A 41 -7.43 4.07 0.04
N ASN A 42 -7.75 5.08 0.84
CA ASN A 42 -8.87 5.96 0.56
C ASN A 42 -8.37 7.20 -0.21
N PRO A 43 -8.70 7.34 -1.52
CA PRO A 43 -8.20 8.43 -2.34
C PRO A 43 -8.67 9.82 -1.90
N SER A 44 -9.70 9.91 -1.06
CA SER A 44 -10.20 11.18 -0.52
C SER A 44 -9.37 11.74 0.65
N TYR A 45 -8.41 10.98 1.19
CA TYR A 45 -7.56 11.42 2.29
C TYR A 45 -6.14 11.70 1.81
N GLU A 46 -5.69 12.94 2.01
CA GLU A 46 -4.28 13.27 1.95
C GLU A 46 -3.59 12.69 3.19
N TYR A 47 -2.98 11.53 3.02
CA TYR A 47 -2.26 10.85 4.08
C TYR A 47 -0.75 11.06 3.91
N SER A 48 -0.11 11.65 4.92
CA SER A 48 1.35 11.72 4.98
C SER A 48 1.91 10.40 5.51
N THR A 49 2.94 9.90 4.84
CA THR A 49 3.65 8.69 5.26
C THR A 49 5.16 8.89 5.19
N THR A 50 5.90 7.99 5.80
CA THR A 50 7.36 8.02 5.80
C THR A 50 7.93 7.18 4.67
N THR A 51 9.13 7.53 4.21
CA THR A 51 9.87 6.72 3.22
C THR A 51 10.11 5.29 3.72
N LYS A 52 10.28 5.09 5.03
CA LYS A 52 10.41 3.76 5.63
C LYS A 52 9.14 2.90 5.44
N ALA A 53 7.95 3.48 5.59
CA ALA A 53 6.71 2.75 5.35
C ALA A 53 6.56 2.36 3.87
N ILE A 54 6.93 3.26 2.96
CA ILE A 54 6.94 3.00 1.51
C ILE A 54 7.93 1.89 1.16
N ASP A 55 9.14 1.94 1.70
CA ASP A 55 10.18 0.92 1.50
C ASP A 55 9.69 -0.47 1.95
N SER A 56 9.14 -0.57 3.17
CA SER A 56 8.54 -1.82 3.67
C SER A 56 7.42 -2.35 2.77
N LEU A 57 6.57 -1.46 2.24
CA LEU A 57 5.50 -1.84 1.31
C LEU A 57 6.07 -2.33 -0.02
N CYS A 58 7.05 -1.62 -0.59
CA CYS A 58 7.74 -2.04 -1.81
C CYS A 58 8.35 -3.44 -1.64
N HIS A 59 9.02 -3.68 -0.51
CA HIS A 59 9.61 -4.97 -0.18
C HIS A 59 8.56 -6.08 -0.02
N TYR A 60 7.46 -5.82 0.70
CA TYR A 60 6.39 -6.79 0.91
C TYR A 60 5.65 -7.17 -0.39
N PHE A 61 5.38 -6.20 -1.25
CA PHE A 61 4.72 -6.42 -2.54
C PHE A 61 5.68 -6.85 -3.65
N GLY A 62 6.99 -6.68 -3.45
CA GLY A 62 8.01 -6.96 -4.47
C GLY A 62 7.87 -6.05 -5.69
N CYS A 63 7.54 -4.78 -5.47
CA CYS A 63 7.23 -3.81 -6.53
C CYS A 63 8.10 -2.56 -6.40
N LYS A 64 8.06 -1.68 -7.41
CA LYS A 64 8.76 -0.40 -7.36
C LYS A 64 7.95 0.63 -6.58
N VAL A 65 8.62 1.70 -6.15
CA VAL A 65 7.96 2.81 -5.45
C VAL A 65 6.84 3.46 -6.29
N GLU A 66 6.99 3.53 -7.61
CA GLU A 66 5.99 4.05 -8.56
C GLU A 66 4.70 3.20 -8.63
N ASP A 67 4.80 1.92 -8.27
CA ASP A 67 3.65 1.04 -8.15
C ASP A 67 2.88 1.30 -6.85
N VAL A 68 3.55 1.75 -5.80
CA VAL A 68 2.94 2.06 -4.50
C VAL A 68 2.30 3.45 -4.51
N ILE A 69 3.01 4.44 -5.05
CA ILE A 69 2.59 5.84 -5.08
C ILE A 69 2.57 6.39 -6.51
N THR A 70 1.57 7.21 -6.81
CA THR A 70 1.46 7.91 -8.08
C THR A 70 1.08 9.36 -7.82
N HIS A 71 1.74 10.27 -8.51
CA HIS A 71 1.32 11.65 -8.56
C HIS A 71 0.16 11.78 -9.55
N VAL A 72 -0.98 12.26 -9.07
CA VAL A 72 -2.13 12.64 -9.89
C VAL A 72 -2.10 14.16 -10.01
N SER A 73 -1.72 14.65 -11.18
CA SER A 73 -1.93 16.05 -11.56
C SER A 73 -3.39 16.22 -11.98
N ASP A 74 -4.01 17.32 -11.57
CA ASP A 74 -5.25 17.78 -12.21
C ASP A 74 -4.91 18.30 -13.62
#